data_AF-A0A4Y3PSF3-F1
#
_entry.id   AF-A0A4Y3PSF3-F1
#
_cell.length_a   1.000
_cell.length_b   1.000
_cell.length_c   1.000
_cell.angle_alpha   90.00
_cell.angle_beta   90.00
_cell.angle_gamma   90.00
#
_symmetry.space_group_name_H-M   'P 1'
#
loop_
_entity.id
_entity.type
_entity.pdbx_description
1 polymer ?
#
loop_
_entity_poly.entity_id
_entity_poly.type
_entity_poly.pdbx_seq_one_letter_code
_entity_poly.pdbx_strand_id
1 'polypeptide(L)'
;MNKQIFKLLLCSLVFILMACSIKNEQEQIASEWDKNTINMIMEAKNDDGGYTILNSERPYSIYETRYAVEIFKKANQPIPRNKELAGYVHSFLKSEKIQLRDENDLITLKYVTDISKMLSLSLDQQVKNRIVNKISELKGENGYYYFPSMNKLLDKITTSELVTDIYDNLNVKFENQDLEKSILNCLENNEIEGINSNYKYSIYNSAINILQKAGFNKLESLGSIKKLASEIESAGFPTPNDPLDLYNVVAKVNILQSLGKQPVISADFIHYLDSIKLKDDGFNFIDNQVSDLQATVDILNFYHDAVNLHQLTINLKKYQKSTGVFVVRTPIKKSNITTTIMANAVLMHFGYNSLNETSTFLQRFKTDMSDQDMFYLSETNEELFNTIKTNNDKIIMNDEYYKLAFSRTNIEEKRRIINQLNDRFWLDMSLRNVYLVTKSINCKDLSIKFDFDVFKLWLKSNQKPDGGYAIKGDESDLIDTYDTLLLMKELDMSPIDIQGITNYVDNLKIPGGGYAFFEGGEPTMLATFYALECKKLVTLLDNH
;
A
#
# COMPACT_ATOMS: atom_id res chain seq x y z
N MET A 1 -40.25 -37.16 43.18
CA MET A 1 -39.15 -36.20 42.96
C MET A 1 -39.70 -34.79 43.18
N ASN A 2 -39.08 -33.99 44.05
CA ASN A 2 -39.57 -32.65 44.39
C ASN A 2 -39.52 -31.72 43.16
N LYS A 3 -40.61 -31.03 42.83
CA LYS A 3 -40.69 -30.10 41.67
C LYS A 3 -39.58 -29.05 41.69
N GLN A 4 -39.09 -28.66 42.87
CA GLN A 4 -37.95 -27.75 43.00
C GLN A 4 -36.62 -28.36 42.52
N ILE A 5 -36.38 -29.64 42.80
CA ILE A 5 -35.17 -30.34 42.35
C ILE A 5 -35.16 -30.45 40.82
N PHE A 6 -36.31 -30.74 40.20
CA PHE A 6 -36.43 -30.79 38.74
C PHE A 6 -36.16 -29.42 38.08
N LYS A 7 -36.67 -28.32 38.66
CA LYS A 7 -36.39 -26.97 38.16
C LYS A 7 -34.90 -26.60 38.28
N LEU A 8 -34.26 -26.93 39.40
CA LEU A 8 -32.82 -26.70 39.58
C LEU A 8 -31.99 -27.48 38.55
N LEU A 9 -32.29 -28.76 38.33
CA LEU A 9 -31.60 -29.57 37.32
C LEU A 9 -31.81 -29.03 35.90
N LEU A 10 -33.02 -28.58 35.56
CA LEU A 10 -33.31 -27.99 34.26
C LEU A 10 -32.54 -26.68 34.05
N CYS A 11 -32.48 -25.81 35.07
CA CYS A 11 -31.67 -24.58 35.02
C CYS A 11 -30.19 -24.89 34.85
N SER A 12 -29.62 -25.84 35.61
CA SER A 12 -28.23 -26.27 35.46
C SER A 12 -27.94 -26.82 34.08
N LEU A 13 -28.83 -27.63 33.50
CA LEU A 13 -28.68 -28.14 32.14
C LEU A 13 -28.68 -27.01 31.10
N VAL A 14 -29.57 -26.03 31.24
CA VAL A 14 -29.60 -24.84 30.37
C VAL A 14 -28.31 -24.03 30.49
N PHE A 15 -27.80 -23.80 31.70
CA PHE A 15 -26.50 -23.11 31.89
C PHE A 15 -25.34 -23.87 31.26
N ILE A 16 -25.29 -25.20 31.40
CA ILE A 16 -24.27 -26.04 30.76
C ILE A 16 -24.36 -25.94 29.23
N LEU A 17 -25.57 -26.02 28.67
CA LEU A 17 -25.78 -25.91 27.22
C LEU A 17 -25.39 -24.52 26.69
N MET A 18 -25.70 -23.44 27.42
CA MET A 18 -25.26 -22.08 27.07
C MET A 18 -23.73 -21.97 27.12
N ALA A 19 -23.08 -22.46 28.18
CA ALA A 19 -21.62 -22.44 28.31
C ALA A 19 -20.94 -23.25 27.21
N CYS A 20 -21.47 -24.42 26.85
CA CYS A 20 -20.98 -25.22 25.73
C CYS A 20 -21.18 -24.52 24.39
N SER A 21 -22.31 -23.84 24.17
CA SER A 21 -22.57 -23.07 22.95
C SER A 21 -21.58 -21.91 22.81
N ILE A 22 -21.34 -21.16 23.88
CA ILE A 22 -20.38 -20.03 23.91
C ILE A 22 -18.97 -20.55 23.62
N LYS A 23 -18.57 -21.67 24.22
CA LYS A 23 -17.24 -22.26 23.98
C LYS A 23 -17.07 -22.71 22.53
N ASN A 24 -18.08 -23.38 21.96
CA ASN A 24 -18.03 -23.83 20.56
C ASN A 24 -18.00 -22.64 19.57
N GLU A 25 -18.72 -21.56 19.87
CA GLU A 25 -18.68 -20.33 19.10
C GLU A 25 -17.30 -19.65 19.19
N GLN A 26 -16.68 -19.59 20.37
CA GLN A 26 -15.32 -19.07 20.55
C GLN A 26 -14.26 -19.91 19.81
N GLU A 27 -14.35 -21.24 19.87
CA GLU A 27 -13.46 -22.15 19.12
C GLU A 27 -13.65 -22.00 17.60
N GLN A 28 -14.89 -21.84 17.14
CA GLN A 28 -15.20 -21.60 15.73
C GLN A 28 -14.66 -20.23 15.26
N ILE A 29 -14.89 -19.16 16.03
CA ILE A 29 -14.37 -17.81 15.74
C ILE A 29 -12.85 -17.79 15.74
N ALA A 30 -12.20 -18.46 16.71
CA ALA A 30 -10.75 -18.61 16.73
C ALA A 30 -10.26 -19.33 15.45
N SER A 31 -10.92 -20.41 15.06
CA SER A 31 -10.58 -21.15 13.84
C SER A 31 -10.78 -20.34 12.55
N GLU A 32 -11.74 -19.41 12.51
CA GLU A 32 -11.98 -18.54 11.36
C GLU A 32 -10.94 -17.42 11.29
N TRP A 33 -10.62 -16.80 12.43
CA TRP A 33 -9.60 -15.77 12.50
C TRP A 33 -8.21 -16.32 12.13
N ASP A 34 -7.86 -17.52 12.60
CA ASP A 34 -6.60 -18.19 12.24
C ASP A 34 -6.54 -18.41 10.73
N LYS A 35 -7.60 -18.99 10.13
CA LYS A 35 -7.69 -19.20 8.67
C LYS A 35 -7.55 -17.90 7.90
N ASN A 36 -8.20 -16.83 8.35
CA ASN A 36 -8.11 -15.52 7.70
C ASN A 36 -6.68 -14.96 7.80
N THR A 37 -6.03 -15.10 8.96
CA THR A 37 -4.64 -14.68 9.15
C THR A 37 -3.68 -15.44 8.24
N ILE A 38 -3.83 -16.76 8.13
CA ILE A 38 -3.04 -17.59 7.23
C ILE A 38 -3.25 -17.17 5.77
N ASN A 39 -4.51 -17.05 5.34
CA ASN A 39 -4.84 -16.66 3.96
C ASN A 39 -4.24 -15.29 3.63
N MET A 40 -4.38 -14.31 4.53
CA MET A 40 -3.81 -12.97 4.38
C MET A 40 -2.29 -13.00 4.18
N ILE A 41 -1.57 -13.83 4.94
CA ILE A 41 -0.11 -13.98 4.82
C ILE A 41 0.27 -14.70 3.53
N MET A 42 -0.46 -15.76 3.17
CA MET A 42 -0.22 -16.53 1.95
C MET A 42 -0.47 -15.70 0.69
N GLU A 43 -1.42 -14.76 0.71
CA GLU A 43 -1.65 -13.80 -0.38
C GLU A 43 -0.48 -12.82 -0.59
N ALA A 44 0.37 -12.63 0.42
CA ALA A 44 1.55 -11.76 0.34
C ALA A 44 2.82 -12.49 -0.13
N LYS A 45 2.71 -13.79 -0.43
CA LYS A 45 3.83 -14.62 -0.90
C LYS A 45 4.09 -14.40 -2.39
N ASN A 46 5.36 -14.24 -2.76
CA ASN A 46 5.81 -14.15 -4.15
C ASN A 46 6.29 -15.50 -4.70
N ASP A 47 6.41 -15.58 -6.02
CA ASP A 47 6.92 -16.76 -6.74
C ASP A 47 8.36 -17.16 -6.36
N ASP A 48 9.14 -16.24 -5.79
CA ASP A 48 10.50 -16.51 -5.33
C ASP A 48 10.57 -17.18 -3.94
N GLY A 49 9.41 -17.45 -3.32
CA GLY A 49 9.28 -18.07 -2.00
C GLY A 49 9.36 -17.10 -0.82
N GLY A 50 9.69 -15.82 -1.08
CA GLY A 50 9.66 -14.75 -0.09
C GLY A 50 8.28 -14.09 0.03
N TYR A 51 8.15 -13.16 0.96
CA TYR A 51 6.92 -12.41 1.23
C TYR A 51 7.13 -10.90 1.09
N THR A 52 6.06 -10.20 0.71
CA THR A 52 5.97 -8.74 0.68
C THR A 52 5.11 -8.23 1.81
N ILE A 53 5.01 -6.90 1.94
CA ILE A 53 4.01 -6.27 2.80
C ILE A 53 2.59 -6.72 2.42
N LEU A 54 1.69 -6.76 3.40
CA LEU A 54 0.30 -7.12 3.21
C LEU A 54 -0.43 -6.09 2.33
N ASN A 55 -1.56 -6.49 1.74
CA ASN A 55 -2.43 -5.56 1.00
C ASN A 55 -2.87 -4.38 1.88
N SER A 56 -3.09 -4.62 3.18
CA SER A 56 -3.38 -3.62 4.23
C SER A 56 -2.21 -2.68 4.56
N GLU A 57 -0.99 -2.99 4.13
CA GLU A 57 0.20 -2.15 4.31
C GLU A 57 0.58 -1.37 3.04
N ARG A 58 0.03 -1.75 1.87
CA ARG A 58 0.30 -1.06 0.61
C ARG A 58 -0.11 0.42 0.68
N PRO A 59 0.67 1.31 0.02
CA PRO A 59 0.38 2.74 0.01
C PRO A 59 -0.89 3.04 -0.77
N TYR A 60 -1.59 4.09 -0.35
CA TYR A 60 -2.76 4.62 -1.04
C TYR A 60 -2.37 5.12 -2.43
N SER A 61 -3.23 4.91 -3.41
CA SER A 61 -3.04 5.38 -4.77
C SER A 61 -4.29 6.12 -5.24
N ILE A 62 -4.18 7.44 -5.37
CA ILE A 62 -5.25 8.28 -5.92
C ILE A 62 -5.54 7.92 -7.37
N TYR A 63 -4.50 7.54 -8.13
CA TYR A 63 -4.61 7.01 -9.49
C TYR A 63 -5.53 5.77 -9.53
N GLU A 64 -5.21 4.73 -8.75
CA GLU A 64 -6.02 3.50 -8.69
C GLU A 64 -7.44 3.81 -8.22
N THR A 65 -7.57 4.72 -7.25
CA THR A 65 -8.87 5.13 -6.71
C THR A 65 -9.75 5.77 -7.78
N ARG A 66 -9.21 6.69 -8.59
CA ARG A 66 -9.97 7.36 -9.66
C ARG A 66 -10.53 6.34 -10.64
N TYR A 67 -9.69 5.44 -11.15
CA TYR A 67 -10.13 4.52 -12.19
C TYR A 67 -10.98 3.37 -11.64
N ALA A 68 -10.75 2.94 -10.40
CA ALA A 68 -11.64 1.98 -9.74
C ALA A 68 -13.06 2.55 -9.60
N VAL A 69 -13.19 3.82 -9.14
CA VAL A 69 -14.49 4.51 -9.06
C VAL A 69 -15.18 4.56 -10.42
N GLU A 70 -14.44 4.87 -11.48
CA GLU A 70 -14.96 4.90 -12.84
C GLU A 70 -15.44 3.52 -13.32
N ILE A 71 -14.69 2.45 -13.02
CA ILE A 71 -15.08 1.07 -13.34
C ILE A 71 -16.35 0.65 -12.59
N PHE A 72 -16.47 0.97 -11.28
CA PHE A 72 -17.70 0.72 -10.53
C PHE A 72 -18.90 1.43 -11.15
N LYS A 73 -18.72 2.68 -11.60
CA LYS A 73 -19.77 3.43 -12.29
C LYS A 73 -20.15 2.83 -13.64
N LYS A 74 -19.17 2.46 -14.47
CA LYS A 74 -19.40 1.78 -15.76
C LYS A 74 -20.12 0.44 -15.56
N ALA A 75 -19.77 -0.28 -14.50
CA ALA A 75 -20.43 -1.53 -14.11
C ALA A 75 -21.85 -1.34 -13.51
N ASN A 76 -22.31 -0.09 -13.35
CA ASN A 76 -23.53 0.26 -12.63
C ASN A 76 -23.61 -0.39 -11.23
N GLN A 77 -22.47 -0.46 -10.54
CA GLN A 77 -22.37 -1.02 -9.20
C GLN A 77 -22.15 0.07 -8.15
N PRO A 78 -22.67 -0.11 -6.93
CA PRO A 78 -22.37 0.80 -5.84
C PRO A 78 -20.88 0.78 -5.52
N ILE A 79 -20.30 1.98 -5.34
CA ILE A 79 -18.92 2.11 -4.90
C ILE A 79 -18.86 1.65 -3.44
N PRO A 80 -18.03 0.63 -3.11
CA PRO A 80 -17.87 0.20 -1.74
C PRO A 80 -17.29 1.33 -0.89
N ARG A 81 -17.67 1.43 0.39
CA ARG A 81 -17.18 2.48 1.33
C ARG A 81 -17.26 3.91 0.76
N ASN A 82 -18.33 4.21 0.02
CA ASN A 82 -18.51 5.48 -0.68
C ASN A 82 -18.46 6.70 0.28
N LYS A 83 -19.01 6.54 1.49
CA LYS A 83 -19.05 7.62 2.49
C LYS A 83 -17.64 7.94 3.01
N GLU A 84 -16.84 6.91 3.28
CA GLU A 84 -15.46 7.04 3.74
C GLU A 84 -14.59 7.68 2.67
N LEU A 85 -14.74 7.21 1.41
CA LEU A 85 -14.03 7.80 0.27
C LEU A 85 -14.40 9.28 0.07
N ALA A 86 -15.70 9.62 0.16
CA ALA A 86 -16.16 11.00 0.10
C ALA A 86 -15.53 11.85 1.22
N GLY A 87 -15.45 11.32 2.45
CA GLY A 87 -14.79 11.97 3.58
C GLY A 87 -13.30 12.22 3.33
N TYR A 88 -12.60 11.21 2.78
CA TYR A 88 -11.19 11.33 2.41
C TYR A 88 -10.96 12.41 1.35
N VAL A 89 -11.71 12.38 0.25
CA VAL A 89 -11.63 13.35 -0.85
C VAL A 89 -11.93 14.77 -0.36
N HIS A 90 -12.97 14.92 0.46
CA HIS A 90 -13.33 16.21 1.04
C HIS A 90 -12.22 16.76 1.95
N SER A 91 -11.65 15.91 2.81
CA SER A 91 -10.54 16.29 3.69
C SER A 91 -9.30 16.70 2.90
N PHE A 92 -8.95 15.93 1.85
CA PHE A 92 -7.84 16.26 0.95
C PHE A 92 -8.04 17.65 0.30
N LEU A 93 -9.20 17.89 -0.32
CA LEU A 93 -9.48 19.16 -0.99
C LEU A 93 -9.60 20.34 -0.02
N LYS A 94 -9.99 20.08 1.23
CA LYS A 94 -10.06 21.10 2.30
C LYS A 94 -8.72 21.43 2.93
N SER A 95 -7.72 20.56 2.83
CA SER A 95 -6.37 20.80 3.32
C SER A 95 -5.83 22.15 2.83
N GLU A 96 -5.32 22.97 3.74
CA GLU A 96 -4.62 24.22 3.39
C GLU A 96 -3.27 23.95 2.70
N LYS A 97 -2.83 22.69 2.66
CA LYS A 97 -1.52 22.27 2.16
C LYS A 97 -1.52 21.83 0.69
N ILE A 98 -2.53 22.16 -0.11
CA ILE A 98 -2.46 21.89 -1.55
C ILE A 98 -1.31 22.72 -2.14
N GLN A 99 -0.21 22.04 -2.45
CA GLN A 99 0.97 22.60 -3.09
C GLN A 99 1.08 21.98 -4.47
N LEU A 100 1.39 22.79 -5.48
CA LEU A 100 1.65 22.37 -6.85
C LEU A 100 3.13 22.61 -7.14
N ARG A 101 3.99 21.69 -6.73
CA ARG A 101 5.45 21.82 -6.88
C ARG A 101 5.92 21.26 -8.22
N ASP A 102 5.23 20.23 -8.69
CA ASP A 102 5.52 19.53 -9.94
C ASP A 102 4.23 18.97 -10.57
N GLU A 103 4.39 18.32 -11.72
CA GLU A 103 3.31 17.70 -12.49
C GLU A 103 2.59 16.59 -11.70
N ASN A 104 3.26 15.85 -10.81
CA ASN A 104 2.64 14.78 -10.03
C ASN A 104 1.64 15.34 -9.01
N ASP A 105 1.97 16.47 -8.39
CA ASP A 105 1.03 17.19 -7.52
C ASP A 105 -0.23 17.61 -8.30
N LEU A 106 -0.07 18.10 -9.54
CA LEU A 106 -1.18 18.50 -10.41
C LEU A 106 -2.03 17.32 -10.89
N ILE A 107 -1.39 16.21 -11.30
CA ILE A 107 -2.07 14.96 -11.67
C ILE A 107 -2.87 14.42 -10.47
N THR A 108 -2.29 14.45 -9.28
CA THR A 108 -2.99 14.05 -8.04
C THR A 108 -4.21 14.91 -7.82
N LEU A 109 -4.07 16.24 -7.92
CA LEU A 109 -5.20 17.17 -7.79
C LEU A 109 -6.29 16.89 -8.84
N LYS A 110 -5.89 16.66 -10.10
CA LYS A 110 -6.80 16.27 -11.19
C LYS A 110 -7.62 15.05 -10.81
N TYR A 111 -6.98 13.96 -10.39
CA TYR A 111 -7.69 12.75 -9.99
C TYR A 111 -8.59 12.93 -8.76
N VAL A 112 -8.16 13.71 -7.75
CA VAL A 112 -9.05 13.99 -6.60
C VAL A 112 -10.29 14.77 -7.04
N THR A 113 -10.15 15.75 -7.94
CA THR A 113 -11.31 16.49 -8.47
C THR A 113 -12.20 15.63 -9.38
N ASP A 114 -11.63 14.70 -10.17
CA ASP A 114 -12.40 13.71 -10.93
C ASP A 114 -13.26 12.86 -9.98
N ILE A 115 -12.65 12.31 -8.92
CA ILE A 115 -13.35 11.50 -7.92
C ILE A 115 -14.44 12.34 -7.27
N SER A 116 -14.15 13.58 -6.88
CA SER A 116 -15.16 14.50 -6.31
C SER A 116 -16.36 14.69 -7.24
N LYS A 117 -16.13 14.92 -8.54
CA LYS A 117 -17.19 15.04 -9.54
C LYS A 117 -17.97 13.75 -9.69
N MET A 118 -17.28 12.60 -9.77
CA MET A 118 -17.91 11.29 -9.87
C MET A 118 -18.77 10.97 -8.65
N LEU A 119 -18.32 11.33 -7.46
CA LEU A 119 -19.10 11.16 -6.23
C LEU A 119 -20.18 12.24 -6.03
N SER A 120 -20.29 13.20 -6.96
CA SER A 120 -21.22 14.32 -6.90
C SER A 120 -21.10 15.13 -5.60
N LEU A 121 -19.85 15.31 -5.12
CA LEU A 121 -19.60 16.07 -3.89
C LEU A 121 -19.76 17.57 -4.16
N SER A 122 -20.54 18.24 -3.31
CA SER A 122 -20.65 19.69 -3.31
C SER A 122 -19.42 20.30 -2.64
N LEU A 123 -18.52 20.88 -3.44
CA LEU A 123 -17.40 21.66 -2.93
C LEU A 123 -17.84 23.10 -2.66
N ASP A 124 -17.50 23.61 -1.48
CA ASP A 124 -17.75 25.01 -1.14
C ASP A 124 -16.93 25.95 -2.05
N GLN A 125 -17.46 27.16 -2.26
CA GLN A 125 -16.84 28.12 -3.18
C GLN A 125 -15.44 28.55 -2.72
N GLN A 126 -15.16 28.53 -1.41
CA GLN A 126 -13.86 28.89 -0.87
C GLN A 126 -12.78 27.87 -1.27
N VAL A 127 -13.07 26.58 -1.17
CA VAL A 127 -12.21 25.49 -1.65
C VAL A 127 -11.97 25.59 -3.14
N LYS A 128 -13.04 25.80 -3.94
CA LYS A 128 -12.91 26.00 -5.40
C LYS A 128 -12.00 27.18 -5.74
N ASN A 129 -12.24 28.34 -5.13
CA ASN A 129 -11.43 29.54 -5.35
C ASN A 129 -9.97 29.32 -4.97
N ARG A 130 -9.69 28.63 -3.87
CA ARG A 130 -8.33 28.30 -3.45
C ARG A 130 -7.61 27.43 -4.49
N ILE A 131 -8.26 26.40 -5.00
CA ILE A 131 -7.70 25.52 -6.03
C ILE A 131 -7.45 26.31 -7.32
N VAL A 132 -8.42 27.09 -7.77
CA VAL A 132 -8.31 27.94 -8.97
C VAL A 132 -7.16 28.94 -8.83
N ASN A 133 -7.02 29.60 -7.67
CA ASN A 133 -5.92 30.52 -7.39
C ASN A 133 -4.57 29.82 -7.50
N LYS A 134 -4.43 28.62 -6.92
CA LYS A 134 -3.20 27.83 -7.01
C LYS A 134 -2.85 27.43 -8.43
N ILE A 135 -3.83 27.01 -9.22
CA ILE A 135 -3.62 26.66 -10.63
C ILE A 135 -3.27 27.90 -11.47
N SER A 136 -3.84 29.07 -11.13
CA SER A 136 -3.53 30.31 -11.84
C SER A 136 -2.06 30.75 -11.71
N GLU A 137 -1.35 30.28 -10.67
CA GLU A 137 0.10 30.48 -10.50
C GLU A 137 0.91 29.77 -11.60
N LEU A 138 0.36 28.74 -12.24
CA LEU A 138 0.99 28.03 -13.36
C LEU A 138 0.74 28.69 -14.73
N LYS A 139 -0.09 29.73 -14.79
CA LYS A 139 -0.41 30.41 -16.05
C LYS A 139 0.81 31.19 -16.55
N GLY A 140 1.34 30.78 -17.69
CA GLY A 140 2.45 31.44 -18.36
C GLY A 140 2.02 32.26 -19.58
N GLU A 141 2.98 32.46 -20.49
CA GLU A 141 2.77 33.25 -21.71
C GLU A 141 1.77 32.59 -22.67
N ASN A 142 1.07 33.44 -23.44
CA ASN A 142 0.10 33.02 -24.45
C ASN A 142 -1.02 32.11 -23.90
N GLY A 143 -1.30 32.20 -22.59
CA GLY A 143 -2.41 31.48 -21.94
C GLY A 143 -2.13 30.03 -21.56
N TYR A 144 -0.98 29.47 -21.93
CA TYR A 144 -0.56 28.12 -21.50
C TYR A 144 -0.36 28.03 -20.00
N TYR A 145 -0.55 26.83 -19.46
CA TYR A 145 -0.14 26.46 -18.12
C TYR A 145 1.09 25.57 -18.20
N TYR A 146 2.10 25.82 -17.36
CA TYR A 146 3.30 24.99 -17.27
C TYR A 146 4.08 25.27 -15.98
N PHE A 147 4.85 24.28 -15.53
CA PHE A 147 5.85 24.49 -14.50
C PHE A 147 7.09 25.17 -15.11
N PRO A 148 7.76 26.12 -14.43
CA PRO A 148 8.93 26.82 -15.00
C PRO A 148 10.05 25.90 -15.49
N SER A 149 10.21 24.72 -14.89
CA SER A 149 11.17 23.68 -15.30
C SER A 149 10.76 22.90 -16.56
N MET A 150 9.53 23.04 -17.03
CA MET A 150 8.87 22.26 -18.07
C MET A 150 8.29 23.19 -19.14
N ASN A 151 9.15 23.81 -19.96
CA ASN A 151 8.74 24.85 -20.91
C ASN A 151 8.59 24.36 -22.36
N LYS A 152 8.72 23.05 -22.61
CA LYS A 152 8.55 22.49 -23.95
C LYS A 152 7.07 22.49 -24.33
N LEU A 153 6.80 22.50 -25.63
CA LEU A 153 5.43 22.52 -26.14
C LEU A 153 4.61 21.31 -25.66
N LEU A 154 5.22 20.13 -25.58
CA LEU A 154 4.59 18.94 -24.99
C LEU A 154 4.10 19.21 -23.57
N ASP A 155 5.01 19.66 -22.70
CA ASP A 155 4.71 19.91 -21.29
C ASP A 155 3.61 20.97 -21.12
N LYS A 156 3.64 22.01 -21.96
CA LYS A 156 2.62 23.07 -21.99
C LYS A 156 1.24 22.53 -22.35
N ILE A 157 1.15 21.66 -23.36
CA ILE A 157 -0.11 21.05 -23.78
C ILE A 157 -0.62 20.11 -22.68
N THR A 158 0.21 19.20 -22.18
CA THR A 158 -0.19 18.23 -21.13
C THR A 158 -0.62 18.94 -19.84
N THR A 159 0.15 19.92 -19.38
CA THR A 159 -0.20 20.69 -18.17
C THR A 159 -1.50 21.47 -18.37
N SER A 160 -1.69 22.08 -19.54
CA SER A 160 -2.92 22.83 -19.85
C SER A 160 -4.15 21.93 -19.92
N GLU A 161 -4.02 20.70 -20.44
CA GLU A 161 -5.10 19.69 -20.41
C GLU A 161 -5.50 19.37 -18.96
N LEU A 162 -4.53 19.04 -18.10
CA LEU A 162 -4.79 18.76 -16.67
C LEU A 162 -5.50 19.92 -15.97
N VAL A 163 -5.09 21.16 -16.26
CA VAL A 163 -5.75 22.36 -15.71
C VAL A 163 -7.19 22.48 -16.20
N THR A 164 -7.44 22.29 -17.49
CA THR A 164 -8.80 22.37 -18.05
C THR A 164 -9.71 21.28 -17.47
N ASP A 165 -9.19 20.07 -17.25
CA ASP A 165 -9.90 18.98 -16.56
C ASP A 165 -10.30 19.38 -15.14
N ILE A 166 -9.37 19.94 -14.37
CA ILE A 166 -9.66 20.38 -13.01
C ILE A 166 -10.75 21.46 -13.02
N TYR A 167 -10.69 22.43 -13.93
CA TYR A 167 -11.70 23.50 -14.00
C TYR A 167 -13.09 22.95 -14.33
N ASP A 168 -13.17 22.05 -15.31
CA ASP A 168 -14.41 21.34 -15.67
C ASP A 168 -14.96 20.54 -14.48
N ASN A 169 -14.10 19.83 -13.75
CA ASN A 169 -14.49 19.07 -12.55
C ASN A 169 -15.04 19.94 -11.42
N LEU A 170 -14.51 21.16 -11.28
CA LEU A 170 -14.98 22.13 -10.29
C LEU A 170 -16.24 22.89 -10.74
N ASN A 171 -16.71 22.66 -11.97
CA ASN A 171 -17.73 23.47 -12.65
C ASN A 171 -17.36 24.96 -12.67
N VAL A 172 -16.09 25.25 -12.92
CA VAL A 172 -15.57 26.61 -13.10
C VAL A 172 -15.47 26.87 -14.59
N LYS A 173 -16.14 27.94 -15.07
CA LYS A 173 -16.09 28.30 -16.49
C LYS A 173 -14.65 28.61 -16.89
N PHE A 174 -14.13 27.87 -17.85
CA PHE A 174 -12.79 28.07 -18.39
C PHE A 174 -12.82 29.16 -19.47
N GLU A 175 -12.60 30.41 -19.10
CA GLU A 175 -12.52 31.54 -20.04
C GLU A 175 -11.05 31.93 -20.28
N ASN A 176 -10.37 31.23 -21.19
CA ASN A 176 -9.00 31.54 -21.56
C ASN A 176 -8.84 31.61 -23.08
N GLN A 177 -9.30 32.73 -23.66
CA GLN A 177 -9.21 33.02 -25.11
C GLN A 177 -7.77 32.94 -25.62
N ASP A 178 -6.79 33.30 -24.78
CA ASP A 178 -5.36 33.21 -25.14
C ASP A 178 -4.92 31.77 -25.31
N LEU A 179 -5.31 30.86 -24.40
CA LEU A 179 -5.01 29.43 -24.53
C LEU A 179 -5.67 28.84 -25.79
N GLU A 180 -6.96 29.15 -26.02
CA GLU A 180 -7.68 28.69 -27.21
C GLU A 180 -6.93 29.11 -28.48
N LYS A 181 -6.57 30.40 -28.59
CA LYS A 181 -5.81 30.93 -29.73
C LYS A 181 -4.46 30.24 -29.90
N SER A 182 -3.75 29.97 -28.80
CA SER A 182 -2.46 29.30 -28.81
C SER A 182 -2.53 27.86 -29.27
N ILE A 183 -3.54 27.11 -28.82
CA ILE A 183 -3.77 25.73 -29.25
C ILE A 183 -4.19 25.68 -30.72
N LEU A 184 -5.06 26.60 -31.16
CA LEU A 184 -5.42 26.73 -32.58
C LEU A 184 -4.20 27.01 -33.46
N ASN A 185 -3.33 27.93 -33.04
CA ASN A 185 -2.09 28.23 -33.77
C ASN A 185 -1.14 27.03 -33.83
N CYS A 186 -0.97 26.31 -32.71
CA CYS A 186 -0.18 25.08 -32.63
C CYS A 186 -0.68 24.01 -33.62
N LEU A 187 -2.00 23.83 -33.71
CA LEU A 187 -2.65 22.88 -34.61
C LEU A 187 -2.53 23.29 -36.09
N GLU A 188 -2.78 24.55 -36.45
CA GLU A 188 -2.75 25.02 -37.84
C GLU A 188 -1.34 25.13 -38.42
N ASN A 189 -0.35 25.47 -37.58
CA ASN A 189 1.06 25.53 -37.98
C ASN A 189 1.74 24.15 -38.01
N ASN A 190 1.02 23.07 -37.68
CA ASN A 190 1.55 21.71 -37.57
C ASN A 190 2.74 21.59 -36.60
N GLU A 191 2.76 22.38 -35.52
CA GLU A 191 3.86 22.36 -34.55
C GLU A 191 3.98 20.98 -33.86
N ILE A 192 2.85 20.28 -33.69
CA ILE A 192 2.79 18.93 -33.08
C ILE A 192 3.62 17.91 -33.85
N GLU A 193 3.68 17.99 -35.18
CA GLU A 193 4.44 17.04 -36.03
C GLU A 193 5.94 17.07 -35.70
N GLY A 194 6.46 18.19 -35.19
CA GLY A 194 7.86 18.36 -34.84
C GLY A 194 8.24 17.96 -33.40
N ILE A 195 7.27 17.63 -32.54
CA ILE A 195 7.52 17.37 -31.11
C ILE A 195 8.03 15.95 -30.88
N ASN A 196 7.22 14.95 -31.25
CA ASN A 196 7.52 13.54 -31.04
C ASN A 196 6.60 12.68 -31.90
N SER A 197 7.16 12.05 -32.94
CA SER A 197 6.41 11.18 -33.85
C SER A 197 5.70 10.04 -33.13
N ASN A 198 6.24 9.58 -32.00
CA ASN A 198 5.73 8.41 -31.30
C ASN A 198 4.48 8.69 -30.45
N TYR A 199 4.24 9.96 -30.11
CA TYR A 199 3.09 10.39 -29.29
C TYR A 199 2.22 11.42 -30.00
N LYS A 200 2.39 11.57 -31.32
CA LYS A 200 1.67 12.54 -32.16
C LYS A 200 0.17 12.55 -31.86
N TYR A 201 -0.48 11.39 -31.92
CA TYR A 201 -1.93 11.28 -31.74
C TYR A 201 -2.37 11.64 -30.33
N SER A 202 -1.59 11.27 -29.30
CA SER A 202 -1.88 11.64 -27.92
C SER A 202 -1.82 13.15 -27.72
N ILE A 203 -0.84 13.84 -28.33
CA ILE A 203 -0.72 15.30 -28.25
C ILE A 203 -1.89 15.98 -28.98
N TYR A 204 -2.29 15.48 -30.16
CA TYR A 204 -3.48 15.97 -30.85
C TYR A 204 -4.75 15.77 -30.02
N ASN A 205 -4.90 14.61 -29.37
CA ASN A 205 -6.03 14.32 -28.49
C ASN A 205 -6.10 15.33 -27.34
N SER A 206 -4.97 15.60 -26.67
CA SER A 206 -4.89 16.61 -25.61
C SER A 206 -5.26 18.02 -26.10
N ALA A 207 -4.73 18.43 -27.26
CA ALA A 207 -5.06 19.72 -27.86
C ALA A 207 -6.55 19.86 -28.19
N ILE A 208 -7.17 18.82 -28.75
CA ILE A 208 -8.61 18.77 -29.04
C ILE A 208 -9.42 18.86 -27.74
N ASN A 209 -9.04 18.10 -26.71
CA ASN A 209 -9.71 18.12 -25.41
C ASN A 209 -9.70 19.51 -24.77
N ILE A 210 -8.56 20.21 -24.83
CA ILE A 210 -8.45 21.60 -24.34
C ILE A 210 -9.44 22.51 -25.08
N LEU A 211 -9.48 22.44 -26.42
CA LEU A 211 -10.38 23.26 -27.23
C LEU A 211 -11.85 23.00 -26.92
N GLN A 212 -12.26 21.73 -26.77
CA GLN A 212 -13.64 21.39 -26.42
C GLN A 212 -14.03 21.95 -25.05
N LYS A 213 -13.15 21.81 -24.04
CA LYS A 213 -13.38 22.36 -22.70
C LYS A 213 -13.36 23.88 -22.65
N ALA A 214 -12.65 24.53 -23.59
CA ALA A 214 -12.72 25.97 -23.81
C ALA A 214 -13.99 26.41 -24.57
N GLY A 215 -14.83 25.47 -25.03
CA GLY A 215 -16.08 25.74 -25.74
C GLY A 215 -15.93 25.95 -27.25
N PHE A 216 -14.79 25.56 -27.83
CA PHE A 216 -14.57 25.64 -29.27
C PHE A 216 -15.27 24.47 -29.99
N ASN A 217 -16.36 24.77 -30.68
CA ASN A 217 -17.23 23.76 -31.30
C ASN A 217 -16.96 23.52 -32.80
N LYS A 218 -15.93 24.15 -33.39
CA LYS A 218 -15.66 24.10 -34.85
C LYS A 218 -14.42 23.27 -35.21
N LEU A 219 -14.13 22.21 -34.45
CA LEU A 219 -12.94 21.38 -34.65
C LEU A 219 -12.78 20.85 -36.07
N GLU A 220 -13.86 20.40 -36.69
CA GLU A 220 -13.85 19.84 -38.06
C GLU A 220 -13.49 20.87 -39.15
N SER A 221 -13.57 22.17 -38.84
CA SER A 221 -13.20 23.23 -39.77
C SER A 221 -11.69 23.48 -39.85
N LEU A 222 -10.92 22.96 -38.88
CA LEU A 222 -9.47 23.10 -38.83
C LEU A 222 -8.82 22.19 -39.88
N GLY A 223 -7.91 22.77 -40.67
CA GLY A 223 -7.30 22.06 -41.80
C GLY A 223 -6.48 20.86 -41.36
N SER A 224 -5.72 21.03 -40.27
CA SER A 224 -4.90 19.96 -39.67
C SER A 224 -5.73 18.84 -39.07
N ILE A 225 -6.85 19.16 -38.40
CA ILE A 225 -7.76 18.16 -37.82
C ILE A 225 -8.48 17.37 -38.91
N LYS A 226 -8.93 18.02 -39.98
CA LYS A 226 -9.55 17.34 -41.12
C LYS A 226 -8.57 16.38 -41.80
N LYS A 227 -7.32 16.81 -41.99
CA LYS A 227 -6.24 15.97 -42.53
C LYS A 227 -5.98 14.77 -41.61
N LEU A 228 -5.83 15.01 -40.30
CA LEU A 228 -5.60 13.98 -39.30
C LEU A 228 -6.73 12.95 -39.24
N ALA A 229 -7.99 13.38 -39.24
CA ALA A 229 -9.13 12.48 -39.23
C ALA A 229 -9.15 11.59 -40.49
N SER A 230 -8.86 12.16 -41.67
CA SER A 230 -8.78 11.41 -42.93
C SER A 230 -7.61 10.40 -42.92
N GLU A 231 -6.48 10.78 -42.32
CA GLU A 231 -5.33 9.88 -42.10
C GLU A 231 -5.71 8.70 -41.19
N ILE A 232 -6.39 8.95 -40.07
CA ILE A 232 -6.84 7.91 -39.14
C ILE A 232 -7.86 6.97 -39.82
N GLU A 233 -8.85 7.53 -40.52
CA GLU A 233 -9.88 6.75 -41.20
C GLU A 233 -9.31 5.88 -42.33
N SER A 234 -8.34 6.40 -43.10
CA SER A 234 -7.73 5.65 -44.19
C SER A 234 -6.75 4.58 -43.73
N ALA A 235 -6.02 4.83 -42.63
CA ALA A 235 -5.12 3.85 -42.03
C ALA A 235 -5.89 2.73 -41.29
N GLY A 236 -7.08 3.04 -40.78
CA GLY A 236 -7.82 2.17 -39.89
C GLY A 236 -7.11 1.94 -38.55
N PHE A 237 -7.49 0.86 -37.87
CA PHE A 237 -6.88 0.42 -36.61
C PHE A 237 -6.16 -0.90 -36.83
N PRO A 238 -4.89 -0.86 -37.30
CA PRO A 238 -4.10 -2.06 -37.45
C PRO A 238 -3.82 -2.70 -36.10
N THR A 239 -3.55 -4.01 -36.10
CA THR A 239 -3.08 -4.72 -34.92
C THR A 239 -1.78 -4.07 -34.41
N PRO A 240 -1.73 -3.60 -33.15
CA PRO A 240 -0.52 -3.04 -32.57
C PRO A 240 0.63 -4.04 -32.54
N ASN A 241 1.84 -3.59 -32.86
CA ASN A 241 3.04 -4.43 -32.76
C ASN A 241 3.66 -4.38 -31.37
N ASP A 242 3.41 -3.29 -30.64
CA ASP A 242 3.94 -3.05 -29.31
C ASP A 242 2.94 -2.23 -28.45
N PRO A 243 3.20 -2.04 -27.15
CA PRO A 243 2.38 -1.21 -26.27
C PRO A 243 2.15 0.24 -26.71
N LEU A 244 3.14 0.86 -27.34
CA LEU A 244 3.08 2.26 -27.74
C LEU A 244 2.16 2.43 -28.95
N ASP A 245 2.17 1.46 -29.86
CA ASP A 245 1.19 1.37 -30.95
C ASP A 245 -0.25 1.31 -30.40
N LEU A 246 -0.49 0.53 -29.34
CA LEU A 246 -1.81 0.43 -28.71
C LEU A 246 -2.24 1.75 -28.09
N TYR A 247 -1.34 2.46 -27.39
CA TYR A 247 -1.62 3.79 -26.85
C TYR A 247 -2.00 4.79 -27.96
N ASN A 248 -1.32 4.73 -29.11
CA ASN A 248 -1.65 5.54 -30.27
C ASN A 248 -3.01 5.16 -30.88
N VAL A 249 -3.36 3.88 -30.93
CA VAL A 249 -4.70 3.43 -31.37
C VAL A 249 -5.79 4.00 -30.47
N VAL A 250 -5.63 3.92 -29.14
CA VAL A 250 -6.56 4.53 -28.17
C VAL A 250 -6.72 6.03 -28.43
N ALA A 251 -5.61 6.75 -28.60
CA ALA A 251 -5.66 8.19 -28.89
C ALA A 251 -6.39 8.49 -30.21
N LYS A 252 -6.16 7.70 -31.27
CA LYS A 252 -6.87 7.82 -32.56
C LYS A 252 -8.38 7.63 -32.41
N VAL A 253 -8.80 6.62 -31.64
CA VAL A 253 -10.22 6.37 -31.34
C VAL A 253 -10.82 7.59 -30.63
N ASN A 254 -10.17 8.08 -29.57
CA ASN A 254 -10.63 9.24 -28.82
C ASN A 254 -10.77 10.49 -29.71
N ILE A 255 -9.81 10.73 -30.61
CA ILE A 255 -9.89 11.82 -31.59
C ILE A 255 -11.13 11.67 -32.47
N LEU A 256 -11.39 10.50 -33.05
CA LEU A 256 -12.58 10.29 -33.89
C LEU A 256 -13.87 10.51 -33.10
N GLN A 257 -13.96 9.97 -31.87
CA GLN A 257 -15.12 10.15 -31.01
C GLN A 257 -15.36 11.63 -30.64
N SER A 258 -14.29 12.38 -30.34
CA SER A 258 -14.35 13.82 -30.10
C SER A 258 -14.81 14.63 -31.32
N LEU A 259 -14.64 14.08 -32.53
CA LEU A 259 -15.17 14.62 -33.77
C LEU A 259 -16.56 14.08 -34.13
N GLY A 260 -17.22 13.36 -33.22
CA GLY A 260 -18.55 12.78 -33.46
C GLY A 260 -18.54 11.63 -34.48
N LYS A 261 -17.37 11.09 -34.80
CA LYS A 261 -17.20 9.97 -35.73
C LYS A 261 -17.14 8.65 -34.97
N GLN A 262 -17.78 7.63 -35.52
CA GLN A 262 -17.74 6.27 -34.96
C GLN A 262 -16.50 5.53 -35.45
N PRO A 263 -15.57 5.13 -34.58
CA PRO A 263 -14.41 4.35 -34.97
C PRO A 263 -14.84 2.94 -35.42
N VAL A 264 -14.36 2.50 -36.59
CA VAL A 264 -14.61 1.14 -37.09
C VAL A 264 -13.50 0.21 -36.61
N ILE A 265 -13.75 -0.49 -35.51
CA ILE A 265 -12.82 -1.46 -34.92
C ILE A 265 -12.84 -2.75 -35.73
N SER A 266 -11.69 -3.20 -36.23
CA SER A 266 -11.59 -4.43 -37.02
C SER A 266 -11.73 -5.67 -36.14
N ALA A 267 -12.21 -6.78 -36.72
CA ALA A 267 -12.25 -8.07 -36.04
C ALA A 267 -10.86 -8.54 -35.59
N ASP A 268 -9.83 -8.27 -36.40
CA ASP A 268 -8.43 -8.58 -36.07
C ASP A 268 -7.94 -7.80 -34.84
N PHE A 269 -8.34 -6.54 -34.70
CA PHE A 269 -7.99 -5.74 -33.53
C PHE A 269 -8.74 -6.20 -32.28
N ILE A 270 -10.01 -6.60 -32.40
CA ILE A 270 -10.76 -7.23 -31.30
C ILE A 270 -10.06 -8.51 -30.83
N HIS A 271 -9.71 -9.40 -31.77
CA HIS A 271 -8.99 -10.63 -31.48
C HIS A 271 -7.63 -10.34 -30.81
N TYR A 272 -6.94 -9.29 -31.25
CA TYR A 272 -5.72 -8.83 -30.59
C TYR A 272 -5.97 -8.40 -29.13
N LEU A 273 -7.00 -7.58 -28.87
CA LEU A 273 -7.34 -7.17 -27.51
C LEU A 273 -7.64 -8.39 -26.63
N ASP A 274 -8.44 -9.34 -27.13
CA ASP A 274 -8.71 -10.58 -26.42
C ASP A 274 -7.43 -11.38 -26.12
N SER A 275 -6.44 -11.34 -27.01
CA SER A 275 -5.15 -12.04 -26.82
C SER A 275 -4.23 -11.42 -25.75
N ILE A 276 -4.38 -10.13 -25.46
CA ILE A 276 -3.56 -9.41 -24.46
C ILE A 276 -4.30 -9.19 -23.13
N LYS A 277 -5.53 -9.69 -23.03
CA LYS A 277 -6.36 -9.58 -21.84
C LYS A 277 -5.77 -10.36 -20.67
N LEU A 278 -5.73 -9.75 -19.49
CA LEU A 278 -5.10 -10.32 -18.31
C LEU A 278 -6.06 -11.20 -17.49
N LYS A 279 -5.51 -11.94 -16.51
CA LYS A 279 -6.27 -12.88 -15.66
C LYS A 279 -7.38 -12.23 -14.85
N ASP A 280 -7.27 -10.93 -14.56
CA ASP A 280 -8.29 -10.16 -13.85
C ASP A 280 -9.33 -9.52 -14.78
N ASP A 281 -9.36 -9.97 -16.05
CA ASP A 281 -10.16 -9.47 -17.16
C ASP A 281 -9.81 -8.05 -17.65
N GLY A 282 -8.83 -7.38 -17.05
CA GLY A 282 -8.41 -6.05 -17.48
C GLY A 282 -7.30 -6.04 -18.52
N PHE A 283 -6.77 -4.85 -18.79
CA PHE A 283 -5.71 -4.60 -19.76
C PHE A 283 -4.56 -3.85 -19.13
N ASN A 284 -3.36 -4.05 -19.62
CA ASN A 284 -2.19 -3.27 -19.24
C ASN A 284 -1.27 -3.14 -20.45
N PHE A 285 -0.79 -1.93 -20.70
CA PHE A 285 0.09 -1.67 -21.84
C PHE A 285 1.55 -2.02 -21.51
N ILE A 286 1.96 -2.03 -20.25
CA ILE A 286 3.38 -2.12 -19.87
C ILE A 286 3.72 -3.47 -19.20
N ASP A 287 2.84 -3.97 -18.33
CA ASP A 287 3.03 -5.21 -17.56
C ASP A 287 1.99 -6.25 -17.96
N ASN A 288 2.31 -7.54 -17.90
CA ASN A 288 1.39 -8.64 -18.19
C ASN A 288 0.85 -9.34 -16.94
N GLN A 289 1.14 -8.84 -15.74
CA GLN A 289 0.74 -9.48 -14.49
C GLN A 289 -0.57 -8.97 -13.92
N VAL A 290 -0.78 -7.66 -13.93
CA VAL A 290 -1.95 -7.00 -13.34
C VAL A 290 -2.45 -5.93 -14.29
N SER A 291 -3.77 -5.80 -14.43
CA SER A 291 -4.35 -4.74 -15.27
C SER A 291 -3.90 -3.36 -14.82
N ASP A 292 -3.70 -2.44 -15.75
CA ASP A 292 -3.65 -1.02 -15.50
C ASP A 292 -5.08 -0.47 -15.67
N LEU A 293 -5.63 0.18 -14.64
CA LEU A 293 -7.03 0.58 -14.70
C LEU A 293 -7.29 1.71 -15.70
N GLN A 294 -6.30 2.55 -15.99
CA GLN A 294 -6.43 3.53 -17.05
C GLN A 294 -6.55 2.85 -18.41
N ALA A 295 -5.60 1.99 -18.75
CA ALA A 295 -5.64 1.19 -19.98
C ALA A 295 -6.96 0.42 -20.13
N THR A 296 -7.44 -0.15 -19.02
CA THR A 296 -8.71 -0.88 -18.97
C THR A 296 -9.90 0.04 -19.25
N VAL A 297 -9.97 1.21 -18.61
CA VAL A 297 -11.02 2.21 -18.82
C VAL A 297 -10.98 2.76 -20.25
N ASP A 298 -9.78 3.02 -20.77
CA ASP A 298 -9.58 3.54 -22.11
C ASP A 298 -10.10 2.57 -23.17
N ILE A 299 -9.83 1.27 -23.03
CA ILE A 299 -10.40 0.23 -23.91
C ILE A 299 -11.91 0.13 -23.74
N LEU A 300 -12.42 0.15 -22.50
CA LEU A 300 -13.86 0.12 -22.21
C LEU A 300 -14.64 1.29 -22.83
N ASN A 301 -14.00 2.43 -23.10
CA ASN A 301 -14.63 3.59 -23.73
C ASN A 301 -15.01 3.36 -25.19
N PHE A 302 -14.40 2.38 -25.87
CA PHE A 302 -14.71 2.08 -27.27
C PHE A 302 -15.03 0.60 -27.54
N TYR A 303 -14.71 -0.30 -26.60
CA TYR A 303 -15.05 -1.71 -26.66
C TYR A 303 -15.57 -2.19 -25.29
N HIS A 304 -16.85 -1.89 -25.04
CA HIS A 304 -17.49 -2.15 -23.74
C HIS A 304 -17.48 -3.63 -23.33
N ASP A 305 -17.60 -4.55 -24.30
CA ASP A 305 -17.69 -6.00 -24.04
C ASP A 305 -16.32 -6.67 -23.84
N ALA A 306 -15.23 -5.90 -23.91
CA ALA A 306 -13.86 -6.40 -23.74
C ALA A 306 -13.60 -6.98 -22.34
N VAL A 307 -14.31 -6.48 -21.32
CA VAL A 307 -14.06 -6.79 -19.91
C VAL A 307 -15.33 -7.31 -19.24
N ASN A 308 -15.19 -8.35 -18.42
CA ASN A 308 -16.25 -8.72 -17.49
C ASN A 308 -16.24 -7.75 -16.29
N LEU A 309 -16.99 -6.65 -16.41
CA LEU A 309 -17.05 -5.60 -15.38
C LEU A 309 -17.47 -6.13 -14.00
N HIS A 310 -18.31 -7.17 -13.94
CA HIS A 310 -18.73 -7.76 -12.67
C HIS A 310 -17.58 -8.48 -11.97
N GLN A 311 -16.80 -9.29 -12.71
CA GLN A 311 -15.64 -9.97 -12.16
C GLN A 311 -14.54 -8.98 -11.76
N LEU A 312 -14.28 -7.97 -12.60
CA LEU A 312 -13.28 -6.94 -12.30
C LEU A 312 -13.62 -6.16 -11.04
N THR A 313 -14.88 -5.75 -10.87
CA THR A 313 -15.32 -5.04 -9.65
C THR A 313 -15.25 -5.90 -8.38
N ILE A 314 -15.49 -7.22 -8.47
CA ILE A 314 -15.24 -8.15 -7.35
C ILE A 314 -13.75 -8.16 -6.99
N ASN A 315 -12.86 -8.24 -7.98
CA ASN A 315 -11.41 -8.24 -7.76
C ASN A 315 -10.93 -6.93 -7.14
N LEU A 316 -11.42 -5.79 -7.62
CA LEU A 316 -11.04 -4.47 -7.13
C LEU A 316 -11.35 -4.25 -5.64
N LYS A 317 -12.44 -4.83 -5.11
CA LYS A 317 -12.82 -4.68 -3.69
C LYS A 317 -11.72 -5.11 -2.72
N LYS A 318 -10.86 -6.06 -3.12
CA LYS A 318 -9.76 -6.57 -2.29
C LYS A 318 -8.68 -5.51 -2.02
N TYR A 319 -8.61 -4.47 -2.84
CA TYR A 319 -7.61 -3.42 -2.76
C TYR A 319 -8.14 -2.13 -2.14
N GLN A 320 -9.38 -2.12 -1.65
CA GLN A 320 -9.96 -0.95 -1.00
C GLN A 320 -9.72 -0.97 0.50
N LYS A 321 -9.25 0.15 1.05
CA LYS A 321 -8.98 0.35 2.48
C LYS A 321 -10.23 0.78 3.24
N SER A 322 -10.15 0.80 4.56
CA SER A 322 -11.17 1.38 5.45
C SER A 322 -11.53 2.82 5.11
N THR A 323 -10.58 3.62 4.62
CA THR A 323 -10.79 5.00 4.13
C THR A 323 -11.59 5.09 2.83
N GLY A 324 -11.89 3.96 2.18
CA GLY A 324 -12.52 3.89 0.85
C GLY A 324 -11.56 4.13 -0.32
N VAL A 325 -10.31 4.51 -0.05
CA VAL A 325 -9.25 4.68 -1.05
C VAL A 325 -8.68 3.32 -1.46
N PHE A 326 -8.25 3.20 -2.71
CA PHE A 326 -7.62 1.99 -3.25
C PHE A 326 -6.10 2.07 -3.16
N VAL A 327 -5.45 0.92 -3.02
CA VAL A 327 -3.98 0.80 -3.05
C VAL A 327 -3.44 0.43 -4.41
N VAL A 328 -2.13 0.61 -4.56
CA VAL A 328 -1.37 0.08 -5.70
C VAL A 328 -1.60 -1.43 -5.83
N ARG A 329 -2.13 -1.85 -6.98
CA ARG A 329 -2.40 -3.27 -7.25
C ARG A 329 -1.20 -4.00 -7.81
N THR A 330 -0.29 -3.28 -8.48
CA THR A 330 0.95 -3.82 -9.03
C THR A 330 1.65 -4.70 -7.99
N PRO A 331 1.99 -5.96 -8.34
CA PRO A 331 2.65 -6.86 -7.41
C PRO A 331 3.99 -6.24 -7.00
N ILE A 332 4.30 -6.33 -5.71
CA ILE A 332 5.62 -5.93 -5.22
C ILE A 332 6.56 -7.08 -5.57
N LYS A 333 7.19 -7.00 -6.75
CA LYS A 333 8.00 -8.10 -7.31
C LYS A 333 9.22 -8.48 -6.46
N LYS A 334 9.62 -7.61 -5.54
CA LYS A 334 10.76 -7.86 -4.64
C LYS A 334 10.23 -8.23 -3.27
N SER A 335 10.40 -9.50 -2.90
CA SER A 335 10.20 -9.97 -1.55
C SER A 335 11.13 -9.22 -0.58
N ASN A 336 10.65 -9.01 0.64
CA ASN A 336 11.39 -8.34 1.71
C ASN A 336 11.87 -9.39 2.72
N ILE A 337 13.16 -9.37 3.06
CA ILE A 337 13.78 -10.37 3.95
C ILE A 337 13.12 -10.37 5.33
N THR A 338 13.02 -9.21 5.98
CA THR A 338 12.39 -9.06 7.30
C THR A 338 10.96 -9.59 7.30
N THR A 339 10.18 -9.18 6.31
CA THR A 339 8.78 -9.59 6.12
C THR A 339 8.67 -11.08 5.89
N THR A 340 9.61 -11.68 5.17
CA THR A 340 9.69 -13.13 4.92
C THR A 340 9.94 -13.92 6.20
N ILE A 341 10.87 -13.45 7.05
CA ILE A 341 11.16 -14.08 8.34
C ILE A 341 9.92 -14.04 9.23
N MET A 342 9.28 -12.87 9.34
CA MET A 342 8.08 -12.67 10.16
C MET A 342 6.89 -13.48 9.66
N ALA A 343 6.64 -13.48 8.35
CA ALA A 343 5.59 -14.30 7.74
C ALA A 343 5.76 -15.79 8.06
N ASN A 344 6.99 -16.30 7.93
CA ASN A 344 7.28 -17.69 8.26
C ASN A 344 7.09 -17.98 9.76
N ALA A 345 7.52 -17.09 10.65
CA ALA A 345 7.31 -17.24 12.09
C ALA A 345 5.82 -17.30 12.45
N VAL A 346 5.01 -16.42 11.85
CA VAL A 346 3.55 -16.42 12.03
C VAL A 346 2.92 -17.70 11.49
N LEU A 347 3.31 -18.16 10.29
CA LEU A 347 2.78 -19.41 9.72
C LEU A 347 3.12 -20.63 10.58
N MET A 348 4.35 -20.70 11.11
CA MET A 348 4.76 -21.77 12.03
C MET A 348 3.94 -21.77 13.32
N HIS A 349 3.56 -20.60 13.85
CA HIS A 349 2.66 -20.50 15.00
C HIS A 349 1.33 -21.23 14.75
N PHE A 350 0.82 -21.19 13.50
CA PHE A 350 -0.40 -21.90 13.10
C PHE A 350 -0.15 -23.31 12.56
N GLY A 351 1.06 -23.87 12.71
CA GLY A 351 1.39 -25.22 12.29
C GLY A 351 1.66 -25.39 10.78
N TYR A 352 1.88 -24.31 10.04
CA TYR A 352 2.26 -24.36 8.62
C TYR A 352 3.78 -24.45 8.47
N ASN A 353 4.25 -25.55 7.89
CA ASN A 353 5.67 -25.77 7.59
C ASN A 353 5.97 -25.41 6.12
N SER A 354 6.20 -24.13 5.83
CA SER A 354 6.65 -23.66 4.50
C SER A 354 8.17 -23.58 4.36
N LEU A 355 8.92 -24.29 5.21
CA LEU A 355 10.36 -24.10 5.42
C LEU A 355 11.21 -24.21 4.15
N ASN A 356 10.88 -25.10 3.21
CA ASN A 356 11.73 -25.35 2.05
C ASN A 356 11.84 -24.12 1.12
N GLU A 357 10.72 -23.50 0.78
CA GLU A 357 10.70 -22.37 -0.16
C GLU A 357 11.27 -21.11 0.51
N THR A 358 10.86 -20.84 1.76
CA THR A 358 11.39 -19.73 2.53
C THR A 358 12.88 -19.87 2.82
N SER A 359 13.37 -21.07 3.15
CA SER A 359 14.81 -21.34 3.30
C SER A 359 15.56 -21.11 2.00
N THR A 360 15.02 -21.58 0.87
CA THR A 360 15.64 -21.36 -0.45
C THR A 360 15.78 -19.86 -0.75
N PHE A 361 14.73 -19.08 -0.47
CA PHE A 361 14.77 -17.62 -0.60
C PHE A 361 15.83 -17.00 0.30
N LEU A 362 15.77 -17.25 1.61
CA LEU A 362 16.68 -16.62 2.58
C LEU A 362 18.15 -17.01 2.35
N GLN A 363 18.43 -18.23 1.91
CA GLN A 363 19.79 -18.63 1.53
C GLN A 363 20.33 -17.82 0.35
N ARG A 364 19.49 -17.49 -0.63
CA ARG A 364 19.87 -16.67 -1.80
C ARG A 364 20.23 -15.24 -1.42
N PHE A 365 19.53 -14.68 -0.43
CA PHE A 365 19.69 -13.29 0.02
C PHE A 365 20.47 -13.15 1.32
N LYS A 366 21.17 -14.21 1.76
CA LYS A 366 21.91 -14.23 3.04
C LYS A 366 22.92 -13.08 3.20
N THR A 367 23.51 -12.60 2.10
CA THR A 367 24.49 -11.50 2.10
C THR A 367 23.86 -10.12 2.19
N ASP A 368 22.57 -10.03 1.87
CA ASP A 368 21.80 -8.79 1.88
C ASP A 368 21.03 -8.60 3.18
N MET A 369 21.07 -9.60 4.08
CA MET A 369 20.45 -9.54 5.39
C MET A 369 21.13 -8.47 6.25
N SER A 370 20.31 -7.59 6.82
CA SER A 370 20.78 -6.70 7.87
C SER A 370 21.04 -7.46 9.17
N ASP A 371 21.79 -6.85 10.09
CA ASP A 371 21.99 -7.38 11.43
C ASP A 371 20.64 -7.61 12.17
N GLN A 372 19.63 -6.79 11.84
CA GLN A 372 18.27 -6.93 12.35
C GLN A 372 17.54 -8.16 11.78
N ASP A 373 17.74 -8.48 10.51
CA ASP A 373 17.14 -9.68 9.89
C ASP A 373 17.71 -10.94 10.52
N MET A 374 19.03 -11.00 10.66
CA MET A 374 19.71 -12.11 11.31
C MET A 374 19.25 -12.30 12.75
N PHE A 375 18.97 -11.19 13.44
CA PHE A 375 18.42 -11.19 14.78
C PHE A 375 17.03 -11.82 14.84
N TYR A 376 16.07 -11.30 14.09
CA TYR A 376 14.73 -11.87 14.07
C TYR A 376 14.75 -13.34 13.67
N LEU A 377 15.57 -13.70 12.68
CA LEU A 377 15.72 -15.08 12.25
C LEU A 377 16.21 -16.00 13.38
N SER A 378 17.18 -15.54 14.17
CA SER A 378 17.71 -16.32 15.30
C SER A 378 16.70 -16.53 16.43
N GLU A 379 15.85 -15.54 16.70
CA GLU A 379 14.85 -15.61 17.78
C GLU A 379 13.61 -16.41 17.38
N THR A 380 13.26 -16.40 16.09
CA THR A 380 12.00 -16.97 15.60
C THR A 380 12.14 -18.38 15.07
N ASN A 381 13.29 -18.74 14.50
CA ASN A 381 13.50 -20.04 13.89
C ASN A 381 14.97 -20.47 13.93
N GLU A 382 15.37 -21.09 15.06
CA GLU A 382 16.73 -21.55 15.29
C GLU A 382 17.23 -22.55 14.22
N GLU A 383 16.36 -23.43 13.73
CA GLU A 383 16.70 -24.40 12.68
C GLU A 383 17.05 -23.70 11.35
N LEU A 384 16.22 -22.75 10.94
CA LEU A 384 16.41 -21.95 9.73
C LEU A 384 17.64 -21.04 9.85
N PHE A 385 17.83 -20.41 11.02
CA PHE A 385 19.02 -19.65 11.35
C PHE A 385 20.29 -20.49 11.21
N ASN A 386 20.30 -21.69 11.80
CA ASN A 386 21.44 -22.60 11.73
C ASN A 386 21.72 -23.04 10.29
N THR A 387 20.68 -23.36 9.52
CA THR A 387 20.79 -23.72 8.10
C THR A 387 21.44 -22.61 7.27
N ILE A 388 21.06 -21.35 7.51
CA ILE A 388 21.63 -20.18 6.81
C ILE A 388 23.08 -19.92 7.25
N LYS A 389 23.38 -20.14 8.54
CA LYS A 389 24.69 -19.92 9.15
C LYS A 389 25.75 -20.97 8.80
N THR A 390 25.38 -22.21 8.47
CA THR A 390 26.32 -23.33 8.28
C THR A 390 27.18 -23.28 7.02
N ASN A 391 26.92 -22.35 6.10
CA ASN A 391 27.83 -22.11 4.98
C ASN A 391 28.98 -21.22 5.47
N ASN A 392 30.23 -21.69 5.33
CA ASN A 392 31.53 -21.19 5.85
C ASN A 392 31.88 -19.68 5.66
N ASP A 393 30.94 -18.82 5.31
CA ASP A 393 31.13 -17.38 5.13
C ASP A 393 30.85 -16.64 6.45
N LYS A 394 31.75 -15.74 6.82
CA LYS A 394 31.54 -14.84 7.97
C LYS A 394 30.34 -13.94 7.68
N ILE A 395 29.24 -14.10 8.42
CA ILE A 395 28.18 -13.08 8.46
C ILE A 395 28.83 -11.78 8.99
N ILE A 396 28.85 -10.75 8.16
CA ILE A 396 29.43 -9.45 8.51
C ILE A 396 28.35 -8.69 9.27
N MET A 397 28.34 -8.81 10.59
CA MET A 397 27.62 -7.86 11.44
C MET A 397 28.37 -6.54 11.39
N ASN A 398 27.71 -5.43 11.10
CA ASN A 398 28.35 -4.11 11.08
C ASN A 398 28.19 -3.39 12.42
N ASP A 399 27.06 -3.58 13.06
CA ASP A 399 26.71 -2.99 14.34
C ASP A 399 27.43 -3.70 15.50
N GLU A 400 27.98 -2.90 16.40
CA GLU A 400 28.79 -3.38 17.50
C GLU A 400 27.99 -4.17 18.55
N TYR A 401 26.72 -3.83 18.78
CA TYR A 401 25.83 -4.59 19.66
C TYR A 401 25.50 -5.97 19.07
N TYR A 402 25.26 -6.04 17.76
CA TYR A 402 25.03 -7.32 17.08
C TYR A 402 26.28 -8.20 17.00
N LYS A 403 27.46 -7.59 16.78
CA LYS A 403 28.74 -8.31 16.94
C LYS A 403 28.86 -8.90 18.34
N LEU A 404 28.57 -8.13 19.39
CA LEU A 404 28.64 -8.63 20.77
C LEU A 404 27.71 -9.82 21.02
N ALA A 405 26.46 -9.74 20.55
CA ALA A 405 25.44 -10.76 20.78
C ALA A 405 25.65 -12.03 19.94
N PHE A 406 26.08 -11.91 18.67
CA PHE A 406 26.00 -13.03 17.71
C PHE A 406 27.34 -13.50 17.14
N SER A 407 28.41 -12.71 17.24
CA SER A 407 29.69 -13.06 16.61
C SER A 407 30.57 -13.93 17.53
N ARG A 408 31.36 -14.80 16.91
CA ARG A 408 32.54 -15.45 17.53
C ARG A 408 33.73 -14.47 17.59
N THR A 409 33.48 -13.20 17.89
CA THR A 409 34.57 -12.24 18.14
C THR A 409 35.40 -12.73 19.31
N ASN A 410 36.71 -12.51 19.22
CA ASN A 410 37.60 -12.85 20.33
C ASN A 410 37.27 -11.98 21.55
N ILE A 411 37.72 -12.42 22.72
CA ILE A 411 37.45 -11.76 24.00
C ILE A 411 37.95 -10.30 24.01
N GLU A 412 39.05 -10.01 23.31
CA GLU A 412 39.63 -8.67 23.23
C GLU A 412 38.71 -7.69 22.49
N GLU A 413 38.16 -8.10 21.36
CA GLU A 413 37.23 -7.29 20.57
C GLU A 413 35.91 -7.06 21.31
N LYS A 414 35.39 -8.09 22.00
CA LYS A 414 34.22 -7.91 22.87
C LYS A 414 34.49 -6.88 23.98
N ARG A 415 35.66 -6.96 24.62
CA ARG A 415 36.08 -6.00 25.65
C ARG A 415 36.22 -4.57 25.07
N ARG A 416 36.76 -4.43 23.87
CA ARG A 416 36.85 -3.13 23.17
C ARG A 416 35.46 -2.52 22.97
N ILE A 417 34.54 -3.28 22.40
CA ILE A 417 33.18 -2.80 22.12
C ILE A 417 32.50 -2.39 23.43
N ILE A 418 32.52 -3.24 24.46
CA ILE A 418 31.92 -2.95 25.77
C ILE A 418 32.44 -1.66 26.37
N ASN A 419 33.77 -1.45 26.33
CA ASN A 419 34.35 -0.22 26.87
C ASN A 419 33.85 1.03 26.12
N GLN A 420 33.64 0.93 24.80
CA GLN A 420 33.07 2.03 24.01
C GLN A 420 31.58 2.25 24.31
N LEU A 421 30.85 1.16 24.58
CA LEU A 421 29.43 1.23 24.89
C LEU A 421 29.15 1.74 26.29
N ASN A 422 29.94 1.41 27.31
CA ASN A 422 29.70 1.81 28.70
C ASN A 422 29.49 3.33 28.88
N ASP A 423 30.25 4.17 28.16
CA ASP A 423 30.14 5.63 28.25
C ASP A 423 28.91 6.18 27.50
N ARG A 424 28.40 5.45 26.50
CA ARG A 424 27.30 5.88 25.62
C ARG A 424 25.95 5.24 25.97
N PHE A 425 25.98 4.07 26.60
CA PHE A 425 24.82 3.22 26.85
C PHE A 425 23.73 3.95 27.65
N TRP A 426 24.14 4.71 28.66
CA TRP A 426 23.22 5.49 29.50
C TRP A 426 22.61 6.71 28.79
N LEU A 427 23.23 7.18 27.70
CA LEU A 427 22.75 8.33 26.94
C LEU A 427 21.74 7.93 25.85
N ASP A 428 21.76 6.68 25.39
CA ASP A 428 20.90 6.15 24.32
C ASP A 428 20.31 4.78 24.70
N MET A 429 19.67 4.75 25.88
CA MET A 429 19.01 3.57 26.40
C MET A 429 17.73 3.29 25.61
N SER A 430 17.84 2.42 24.61
CA SER A 430 16.71 1.81 23.92
C SER A 430 16.54 0.36 24.37
N LEU A 431 15.30 -0.17 24.35
CA LEU A 431 15.03 -1.58 24.69
C LEU A 431 15.91 -2.53 23.88
N ARG A 432 16.05 -2.26 22.57
CA ARG A 432 16.89 -3.02 21.66
C ARG A 432 18.36 -3.05 22.08
N ASN A 433 18.95 -1.89 22.41
CA ASN A 433 20.35 -1.83 22.85
C ASN A 433 20.56 -2.62 24.15
N VAL A 434 19.63 -2.49 25.09
CA VAL A 434 19.73 -3.23 26.36
C VAL A 434 19.61 -4.73 26.13
N TYR A 435 18.73 -5.16 25.23
CA TYR A 435 18.56 -6.58 24.90
C TYR A 435 19.82 -7.19 24.27
N LEU A 436 20.45 -6.47 23.35
CA LEU A 436 21.70 -6.95 22.75
C LEU A 436 22.83 -7.02 23.77
N VAL A 437 22.84 -6.09 24.74
CA VAL A 437 23.77 -6.12 25.87
C VAL A 437 23.51 -7.31 26.78
N THR A 438 22.25 -7.59 27.18
CA THR A 438 21.94 -8.76 28.03
C THR A 438 22.35 -10.07 27.35
N LYS A 439 22.09 -10.22 26.04
CA LYS A 439 22.56 -11.38 25.26
C LYS A 439 24.08 -11.52 25.26
N SER A 440 24.82 -10.41 25.19
CA SER A 440 26.28 -10.43 25.19
C SER A 440 26.89 -10.79 26.55
N ILE A 441 26.25 -10.39 27.66
CA ILE A 441 26.74 -10.59 29.04
C ILE A 441 26.62 -12.04 29.49
N ASN A 442 25.70 -12.80 28.89
CA ASN A 442 25.64 -14.25 29.09
C ASN A 442 26.90 -15.00 28.59
N CYS A 443 27.88 -14.31 27.97
CA CYS A 443 29.26 -14.80 27.88
C CYS A 443 29.98 -14.68 29.23
N LYS A 444 30.14 -15.81 29.93
CA LYS A 444 30.85 -15.96 31.22
C LYS A 444 32.25 -15.31 31.29
N ASP A 445 32.87 -15.03 30.16
CA ASP A 445 34.22 -14.46 30.03
C ASP A 445 34.27 -12.92 30.19
N LEU A 446 33.12 -12.25 30.25
CA LEU A 446 33.01 -10.80 30.37
C LEU A 446 32.52 -10.43 31.78
N SER A 447 33.46 -10.10 32.67
CA SER A 447 33.20 -9.70 34.04
C SER A 447 32.67 -8.26 34.15
N ILE A 448 31.61 -7.92 33.41
CA ILE A 448 31.02 -6.57 33.44
C ILE A 448 29.83 -6.63 34.38
N LYS A 449 29.92 -5.86 35.47
CA LYS A 449 28.82 -5.71 36.41
C LYS A 449 27.92 -4.58 35.92
N PHE A 450 26.90 -4.93 35.15
CA PHE A 450 25.77 -4.03 34.97
C PHE A 450 24.86 -4.14 36.20
N ASP A 451 24.52 -3.00 36.80
CA ASP A 451 23.47 -2.94 37.81
C ASP A 451 22.12 -3.02 37.11
N PHE A 452 21.64 -4.25 36.92
CA PHE A 452 20.36 -4.48 36.29
C PHE A 452 19.19 -4.04 37.16
N ASP A 453 19.34 -3.88 38.48
CA ASP A 453 18.19 -3.65 39.36
C ASP A 453 17.48 -2.33 39.02
N VAL A 454 18.24 -1.28 38.72
CA VAL A 454 17.69 -0.01 38.23
C VAL A 454 16.93 -0.20 36.91
N PHE A 455 17.47 -1.02 36.01
CA PHE A 455 16.83 -1.33 34.73
C PHE A 455 15.58 -2.21 34.89
N LYS A 456 15.60 -3.19 35.80
CA LYS A 456 14.45 -4.03 36.13
C LYS A 456 13.29 -3.18 36.66
N LEU A 457 13.59 -2.22 37.55
CA LEU A 457 12.62 -1.26 38.06
C LEU A 457 12.09 -0.35 36.95
N TRP A 458 12.97 0.14 36.08
CA TRP A 458 12.59 0.95 34.94
C TRP A 458 11.64 0.19 34.00
N LEU A 459 11.97 -1.03 33.57
CA LEU A 459 11.09 -1.84 32.73
C LEU A 459 9.69 -2.01 33.34
N LYS A 460 9.62 -2.39 34.63
CA LYS A 460 8.35 -2.52 35.34
C LYS A 460 7.55 -1.22 35.39
N SER A 461 8.23 -0.08 35.56
CA SER A 461 7.57 1.23 35.66
C SER A 461 6.96 1.73 34.33
N ASN A 462 7.33 1.13 33.19
CA ASN A 462 6.81 1.51 31.88
C ASN A 462 5.51 0.78 31.47
N GLN A 463 5.01 -0.15 32.29
CA GLN A 463 3.72 -0.78 32.03
C GLN A 463 2.59 0.23 32.24
N LYS A 464 1.69 0.36 31.26
CA LYS A 464 0.58 1.30 31.27
C LYS A 464 -0.69 0.66 31.87
N PRO A 465 -1.72 1.46 32.22
CA PRO A 465 -2.95 0.94 32.82
C PRO A 465 -3.75 -0.03 31.93
N ASP A 466 -3.57 0.01 30.61
CA ASP A 466 -4.17 -0.95 29.68
C ASP A 466 -3.42 -2.29 29.63
N GLY A 467 -2.27 -2.38 30.30
CA GLY A 467 -1.41 -3.55 30.38
C GLY A 467 -0.26 -3.56 29.38
N GLY A 468 -0.32 -2.76 28.31
CA GLY A 468 0.78 -2.62 27.36
C GLY A 468 1.97 -1.83 27.94
N TYR A 469 3.02 -1.65 27.14
CA TYR A 469 4.20 -0.84 27.51
C TYR A 469 4.38 0.33 26.57
N ALA A 470 4.90 1.42 27.11
CA ALA A 470 5.46 2.51 26.30
C ALA A 470 6.69 3.10 26.97
N ILE A 471 7.80 3.10 26.23
CA ILE A 471 9.07 3.67 26.68
C ILE A 471 9.08 5.18 26.50
N LYS A 472 8.35 5.67 25.50
CA LYS A 472 8.18 7.09 25.22
C LYS A 472 6.69 7.39 25.06
N GLY A 473 6.21 8.39 25.79
CA GLY A 473 4.81 8.80 25.77
C GLY A 473 3.92 8.02 26.74
N ASP A 474 2.62 8.28 26.63
CA ASP A 474 1.61 7.81 27.58
C ASP A 474 0.78 6.63 27.06
N GLU A 475 0.78 6.40 25.74
CA GLU A 475 0.01 5.34 25.08
C GLU A 475 0.88 4.10 24.84
N SER A 476 0.34 2.92 25.11
CA SER A 476 1.02 1.64 24.89
C SER A 476 1.31 1.41 23.41
N ASP A 477 2.52 0.94 23.13
CA ASP A 477 2.99 0.56 21.81
C ASP A 477 3.28 -0.95 21.76
N LEU A 478 2.84 -1.62 20.70
CA LEU A 478 2.98 -3.07 20.57
C LEU A 478 4.45 -3.50 20.43
N ILE A 479 5.30 -2.69 19.82
CA ILE A 479 6.73 -2.97 19.67
C ILE A 479 7.41 -2.84 21.03
N ASP A 480 7.15 -1.76 21.75
CA ASP A 480 7.68 -1.57 23.12
C ASP A 480 7.21 -2.68 24.07
N THR A 481 5.96 -3.14 23.92
CA THR A 481 5.40 -4.28 24.65
C THR A 481 6.17 -5.57 24.36
N TYR A 482 6.37 -5.89 23.08
CA TYR A 482 7.13 -7.07 22.67
C TYR A 482 8.58 -7.03 23.17
N ASP A 483 9.29 -5.93 22.91
CA ASP A 483 10.70 -5.78 23.28
C ASP A 483 10.89 -5.82 24.82
N THR A 484 9.95 -5.25 25.58
CA THR A 484 9.96 -5.31 27.05
C THR A 484 9.75 -6.72 27.57
N LEU A 485 8.77 -7.46 27.03
CA LEU A 485 8.53 -8.85 27.41
C LEU A 485 9.72 -9.75 27.09
N LEU A 486 10.35 -9.53 25.93
CA LEU A 486 11.53 -10.27 25.50
C LEU A 486 12.71 -10.03 26.46
N LEU A 487 12.93 -8.79 26.87
CA LEU A 487 13.91 -8.41 27.89
C LEU A 487 13.60 -9.01 29.27
N MET A 488 12.34 -8.97 29.70
CA MET A 488 11.92 -9.54 30.98
C MET A 488 12.19 -11.04 31.04
N LYS A 489 11.93 -11.77 29.94
CA LYS A 489 12.29 -13.19 29.81
C LYS A 489 13.80 -13.41 29.94
N GLU A 490 14.62 -12.61 29.27
CA GLU A 490 16.09 -12.75 29.33
C GLU A 490 16.64 -12.44 30.74
N LEU A 491 15.98 -11.55 31.47
CA LEU A 491 16.36 -11.12 32.82
C LEU A 491 15.71 -11.95 33.94
N ASP A 492 14.97 -13.01 33.58
CA ASP A 492 14.20 -13.87 34.49
C ASP A 492 13.28 -13.04 35.41
N MET A 493 12.38 -12.27 34.79
CA MET A 493 11.46 -11.35 35.45
C MET A 493 10.03 -11.49 34.96
N SER A 494 9.06 -11.33 35.86
CA SER A 494 7.65 -11.24 35.50
C SER A 494 7.14 -9.79 35.40
N PRO A 495 6.22 -9.48 34.47
CA PRO A 495 5.48 -8.22 34.40
C PRO A 495 4.70 -7.90 35.69
N ILE A 496 4.25 -6.64 35.85
CA ILE A 496 3.38 -6.29 37.00
C ILE A 496 1.98 -6.87 36.77
N ASP A 497 1.45 -6.73 35.56
CA ASP A 497 0.12 -7.20 35.19
C ASP A 497 0.16 -8.04 33.90
N ILE A 498 0.34 -9.35 34.05
CA ILE A 498 0.38 -10.30 32.93
C ILE A 498 -0.98 -10.38 32.20
N GLN A 499 -2.09 -10.34 32.96
CA GLN A 499 -3.42 -10.42 32.37
C GLN A 499 -3.75 -9.16 31.56
N GLY A 500 -3.35 -7.98 32.05
CA GLY A 500 -3.44 -6.72 31.31
C GLY A 500 -2.77 -6.80 29.94
N ILE A 501 -1.57 -7.39 29.85
CA ILE A 501 -0.86 -7.57 28.57
C ILE A 501 -1.68 -8.42 27.60
N THR A 502 -2.26 -9.53 28.09
CA THR A 502 -3.09 -10.40 27.26
C THR A 502 -4.29 -9.64 26.72
N ASN A 503 -4.98 -8.89 27.58
CA ASN A 503 -6.13 -8.07 27.19
C ASN A 503 -5.74 -6.99 26.17
N TYR A 504 -4.62 -6.29 26.39
CA TYR A 504 -4.09 -5.30 25.46
C TYR A 504 -3.86 -5.90 24.07
N VAL A 505 -3.13 -7.01 23.99
CA VAL A 505 -2.83 -7.67 22.71
C VAL A 505 -4.11 -8.18 22.03
N ASP A 506 -5.06 -8.72 22.79
CA ASP A 506 -6.35 -9.18 22.26
C ASP A 506 -7.19 -8.04 21.68
N ASN A 507 -7.10 -6.83 22.23
CA ASN A 507 -7.79 -5.65 21.68
C ASN A 507 -7.21 -5.18 20.34
N LEU A 508 -5.99 -5.60 19.99
CA LEU A 508 -5.36 -5.31 18.69
C LEU A 508 -5.76 -6.30 17.58
N LYS A 509 -6.51 -7.34 17.93
CA LYS A 509 -6.92 -8.41 17.01
C LYS A 509 -7.94 -7.90 15.99
N ILE A 510 -7.66 -8.09 14.70
CA ILE A 510 -8.57 -7.67 13.62
C ILE A 510 -9.47 -8.83 13.21
N PRO A 511 -10.81 -8.67 13.15
CA PRO A 511 -11.72 -9.78 12.80
C PRO A 511 -11.40 -10.48 11.47
N GLY A 512 -10.88 -9.73 10.49
CA GLY A 512 -10.44 -10.24 9.19
C GLY A 512 -9.10 -10.98 9.18
N GLY A 513 -8.53 -11.28 10.36
CA GLY A 513 -7.20 -11.88 10.50
C GLY A 513 -6.11 -10.87 10.82
N GLY A 514 -5.05 -11.33 11.49
CA GLY A 514 -3.91 -10.51 11.89
C GLY A 514 -4.18 -9.56 13.06
N TYR A 515 -3.14 -8.79 13.40
CA TYR A 515 -3.17 -7.75 14.43
C TYR A 515 -2.73 -6.40 13.85
N ALA A 516 -3.21 -5.32 14.47
CA ALA A 516 -2.78 -3.95 14.20
C ALA A 516 -1.84 -3.43 15.30
N PHE A 517 -1.18 -2.28 15.07
CA PHE A 517 -0.34 -1.62 16.08
C PHE A 517 -1.15 -0.88 17.15
N PHE A 518 -2.40 -0.53 16.84
CA PHE A 518 -3.31 0.20 17.72
C PHE A 518 -4.75 -0.25 17.45
N GLU A 519 -5.64 0.00 18.41
CA GLU A 519 -7.05 -0.41 18.32
C GLU A 519 -7.73 0.23 17.09
N GLY A 520 -8.42 -0.61 16.29
CA GLY A 520 -9.09 -0.18 15.07
C GLY A 520 -8.17 0.09 13.88
N GLY A 521 -6.86 -0.16 14.00
CA GLY A 521 -5.92 -0.11 12.88
C GLY A 521 -6.12 -1.22 11.85
N GLU A 522 -5.35 -1.16 10.77
CA GLU A 522 -5.31 -2.22 9.75
C GLU A 522 -4.27 -3.29 10.15
N PRO A 523 -4.48 -4.57 9.80
CA PRO A 523 -3.55 -5.62 10.16
C PRO A 523 -2.22 -5.42 9.40
N THR A 524 -1.10 -5.68 10.05
CA THR A 524 0.23 -5.64 9.41
C THR A 524 0.97 -6.96 9.67
N MET A 525 1.93 -7.32 8.80
CA MET A 525 2.76 -8.50 9.05
C MET A 525 3.50 -8.36 10.38
N LEU A 526 4.06 -7.17 10.61
CA LEU A 526 4.90 -6.85 11.76
C LEU A 526 4.10 -6.87 13.08
N ALA A 527 2.93 -6.23 13.13
CA ALA A 527 2.08 -6.28 14.31
C ALA A 527 1.55 -7.69 14.57
N THR A 528 1.19 -8.44 13.53
CA THR A 528 0.76 -9.83 13.68
C THR A 528 1.85 -10.69 14.31
N PHE A 529 3.09 -10.55 13.84
CA PHE A 529 4.24 -11.21 14.41
C PHE A 529 4.45 -10.85 15.89
N TYR A 530 4.53 -9.56 16.21
CA TYR A 530 4.78 -9.11 17.59
C TYR A 530 3.68 -9.52 18.56
N ALA A 531 2.41 -9.40 18.17
CA ALA A 531 1.28 -9.80 19.02
C ALA A 531 1.33 -11.30 19.37
N LEU A 532 1.64 -12.17 18.40
CA LEU A 532 1.75 -13.61 18.64
C LEU A 532 2.96 -13.95 19.51
N GLU A 533 4.10 -13.29 19.31
CA GLU A 533 5.26 -13.48 20.18
C GLU A 533 5.02 -12.93 21.59
N CYS A 534 4.31 -11.80 21.76
CA CYS A 534 3.88 -11.31 23.07
C CYS A 534 3.07 -12.37 23.82
N LYS A 535 2.10 -13.01 23.16
CA LYS A 535 1.28 -14.08 23.76
C LYS A 535 2.11 -15.28 24.20
N LYS A 536 3.07 -15.69 23.38
CA LYS A 536 4.03 -16.75 23.69
C LYS A 536 4.92 -16.37 24.87
N LEU A 537 5.44 -15.15 24.90
CA LEU A 537 6.28 -14.63 25.98
C LEU A 537 5.51 -14.54 27.30
N VAL A 538 4.28 -14.04 27.28
CA VAL A 538 3.37 -14.02 28.44
C VAL A 538 3.22 -15.43 29.04
N THR A 539 2.97 -16.43 28.19
CA THR A 539 2.83 -17.83 28.64
C THR A 539 4.12 -18.34 29.30
N LEU A 540 5.28 -17.96 28.78
CA LEU A 540 6.56 -18.36 29.37
C LEU A 540 6.80 -17.67 30.72
N LEU A 541 6.49 -16.38 30.82
CA LEU A 541 6.73 -15.56 32.01
C LEU A 541 5.76 -15.83 33.16
N ASP A 542 4.57 -16.37 32.88
CA ASP A 542 3.57 -16.75 33.91
C ASP A 542 3.95 -18.04 34.66
N ASN A 543 4.86 -18.85 34.10
CA ASN A 543 5.31 -20.11 34.70
C ASN A 543 6.47 -19.95 35.71
N HIS A 544 6.90 -18.71 35.99
CA HIS A 544 7.98 -18.34 36.90
C HIS A 544 7.44 -17.45 38.04
#